data_AF-A0A812ZWR7-F1
#
_entry.id   AF-A0A812ZWR7-F1
#
_cell.length_a   1.000
_cell.length_b   1.000
_cell.length_c   1.000
_cell.angle_alpha   90.00
_cell.angle_beta   90.00
_cell.angle_gamma   90.00
#
_symmetry.space_group_name_H-M   'P 1'
#
loop_
_entity.id
_entity.type
_entity.pdbx_description
1 polymer ?
#
loop_
_entity_poly.entity_id
_entity_poly.type
_entity_poly.pdbx_seq_one_letter_code
_entity_poly.pdbx_strand_id
1 'polypeptide(L)'
;MARVAVGLAALVPLAAGQNDALMADLEALRAEVLAQRVLIQEQQQRYDSMVEARRLQTVSYVSTATFDAEVASLKSTQYSLGGAMDSAWLCLCGSLVMFMHAGFAMLETGSCRAKNASNVLMKNLVNVTVGTLGWWAFGWAFAYGSQGEPANGFIGTSEFFGVGLYTKVADTDVITPLASCDADGCQSKMLSWFFQWAFCTAGATIVSGGVAERVKSPTYAVYAFCMTSFIYPVVVAWTWGYGWLDSVLDVGYMDFAGSAIVHLTGGVSALAGTVVLGPRKGRFENPEEFECHNLPLVVLGTFALWFGWYGFNPGSTLGMHTGDTGAMAAQVAMNTTLSAATGGITVFLLRYAIMKKYDVGGLCNGILAGLVSITAGCGNVECGSAFAIGLLGAFVYQGSSMLLQKLKIDDPVDASPVHGFCGIWGALAAGLFDWGKGVDHYHGWSGFGCKPVSDTDSSCMTGIGGTAIAAQLIMVLVIILWAGALSGLAFFALKMTGLLRIDEYTEEVGMDVKQHSPPKAYAIGGPGAASPAGNEVEKTV
;
A
#
# COMPACT_ATOMS: atom_id res chain seq x y z
N MET A 1 97.24 -67.85 -15.24
CA MET A 1 96.27 -68.67 -14.48
C MET A 1 96.71 -68.89 -13.02
N ALA A 2 96.92 -67.83 -12.23
CA ALA A 2 97.15 -67.97 -10.78
C ALA A 2 96.67 -66.75 -9.97
N ARG A 3 95.72 -65.95 -10.51
CA ARG A 3 95.14 -64.78 -9.82
C ARG A 3 93.62 -64.65 -9.92
N VAL A 4 92.92 -65.66 -10.44
CA VAL A 4 91.43 -65.70 -10.49
C VAL A 4 90.86 -66.75 -9.50
N ALA A 5 91.70 -67.60 -8.90
CA ALA A 5 91.27 -68.68 -7.99
C ALA A 5 91.24 -68.29 -6.49
N VAL A 6 91.69 -67.08 -6.11
CA VAL A 6 91.72 -66.63 -4.70
C VAL A 6 90.48 -65.82 -4.31
N GLY A 7 89.64 -65.40 -5.28
CA GLY A 7 88.44 -64.61 -5.01
C GLY A 7 87.17 -65.41 -4.68
N LEU A 8 87.07 -66.67 -5.10
CA LEU A 8 85.81 -67.45 -4.98
C LEU A 8 85.70 -68.35 -3.73
N ALA A 9 86.79 -68.61 -3.01
CA ALA A 9 86.75 -69.40 -1.77
C ALA A 9 86.42 -68.58 -0.50
N ALA A 10 86.46 -67.24 -0.59
CA ALA A 10 86.15 -66.34 0.54
C ALA A 10 84.68 -65.93 0.61
N LEU A 11 83.86 -66.23 -0.41
CA LEU A 11 82.46 -65.76 -0.49
C LEU A 11 81.42 -66.77 0.00
N VAL A 12 81.77 -68.05 0.17
CA VAL A 12 80.81 -69.09 0.59
C VAL A 12 80.49 -69.05 2.10
N PRO A 13 81.46 -68.82 3.03
CA PRO A 13 81.15 -68.75 4.46
C PRO A 13 80.47 -67.43 4.87
N LEU A 14 80.75 -66.33 4.16
CA LEU A 14 80.14 -65.01 4.40
C LEU A 14 78.65 -64.98 4.00
N ALA A 15 78.27 -65.69 2.93
CA ALA A 15 76.88 -65.76 2.47
C ALA A 15 75.98 -66.61 3.38
N ALA A 16 76.50 -67.63 4.08
CA ALA A 16 75.73 -68.47 4.99
C ALA A 16 75.46 -67.78 6.34
N GLY A 17 76.48 -67.17 6.96
CA GLY A 17 76.33 -66.46 8.23
C GLY A 17 75.51 -65.17 8.13
N GLN A 18 75.52 -64.49 6.98
CA GLN A 18 74.62 -63.35 6.72
C GLN A 18 73.17 -63.79 6.49
N ASN A 19 72.93 -65.00 5.97
CA ASN A 19 71.57 -65.52 5.77
C ASN A 19 70.91 -65.92 7.09
N ASP A 20 71.63 -66.57 7.99
CA ASP A 20 71.09 -67.00 9.29
C ASP A 20 70.77 -65.79 10.20
N ALA A 21 71.63 -64.77 10.19
CA ALA A 21 71.36 -63.51 10.89
C ALA A 21 70.16 -62.75 10.29
N LEU A 22 70.06 -62.70 8.95
CA LEU A 22 68.92 -62.08 8.27
C LEU A 22 67.60 -62.81 8.53
N MET A 23 67.63 -64.14 8.62
CA MET A 23 66.45 -64.96 8.94
C MET A 23 66.02 -64.78 10.40
N ALA A 24 66.96 -64.67 11.34
CA ALA A 24 66.66 -64.36 12.74
C ALA A 24 66.06 -62.96 12.90
N ASP A 25 66.60 -61.95 12.20
CA ASP A 25 66.04 -60.60 12.18
C ASP A 25 64.65 -60.57 11.52
N LEU A 26 64.41 -61.38 10.48
CA LEU A 26 63.10 -61.53 9.85
C LEU A 26 62.05 -62.17 10.77
N GLU A 27 62.46 -63.17 11.57
CA GLU A 27 61.58 -63.79 12.57
C GLU A 27 61.27 -62.85 13.73
N ALA A 28 62.26 -62.10 14.21
CA ALA A 28 62.07 -61.06 15.22
C ALA A 28 61.13 -59.95 14.72
N LEU A 29 61.34 -59.48 13.48
CA LEU A 29 60.48 -58.46 12.87
C LEU A 29 59.05 -59.00 12.63
N ARG A 30 58.89 -60.28 12.27
CA ARG A 30 57.57 -60.91 12.15
C ARG A 30 56.85 -61.00 13.50
N ALA A 31 57.57 -61.33 14.57
CA ALA A 31 57.02 -61.36 15.92
C ALA A 31 56.59 -59.96 16.38
N GLU A 32 57.41 -58.94 16.12
CA GLU A 32 57.10 -57.53 16.41
C GLU A 32 55.84 -57.06 15.64
N VAL A 33 55.75 -57.37 14.35
CA VAL A 33 54.59 -57.03 13.50
C VAL A 33 53.33 -57.76 13.96
N LEU A 34 53.43 -59.02 14.41
CA LEU A 34 52.31 -59.76 14.97
C LEU A 34 51.84 -59.15 16.31
N ALA A 35 52.77 -58.77 17.19
CA ALA A 35 52.44 -58.09 18.44
C ALA A 35 51.77 -56.74 18.21
N GLN A 36 52.26 -55.95 17.24
CA GLN A 36 51.65 -54.69 16.85
C GLN A 36 50.26 -54.88 16.23
N ARG A 37 50.02 -55.95 15.45
CA ARG A 37 48.70 -56.27 14.91
C ARG A 37 47.68 -56.58 16.00
N VAL A 38 48.08 -57.31 17.04
CA VAL A 38 47.20 -57.59 18.20
C VAL A 38 46.87 -56.30 18.94
N LEU A 39 47.86 -55.45 19.20
CA LEU A 39 47.66 -54.14 19.83
C LEU A 39 46.73 -53.23 19.01
N ILE A 40 46.91 -53.19 17.68
CA ILE A 40 46.03 -52.44 16.78
C ILE A 40 44.62 -53.02 16.81
N GLN A 41 44.44 -54.35 16.83
CA GLN A 41 43.11 -54.97 16.94
C GLN A 41 42.43 -54.67 18.27
N GLU A 42 43.16 -54.68 19.39
CA GLU A 42 42.63 -54.30 20.71
C GLU A 42 42.27 -52.81 20.78
N GLN A 43 43.10 -51.95 20.17
CA GLN A 43 42.80 -50.52 20.05
C GLN A 43 41.58 -50.27 19.16
N GLN A 44 41.46 -51.01 18.05
CA GLN A 44 40.31 -50.94 17.14
C GLN A 44 39.03 -51.38 17.85
N GLN A 45 39.05 -52.51 18.59
CA GLN A 45 37.91 -52.96 19.38
C GLN A 45 37.52 -51.97 20.49
N ARG A 46 38.51 -51.37 21.18
CA ARG A 46 38.23 -50.30 22.15
C ARG A 46 37.62 -49.08 21.49
N TYR A 47 38.16 -48.65 20.35
CA TYR A 47 37.62 -47.53 19.58
C TYR A 47 36.18 -47.80 19.14
N ASP A 48 35.90 -48.99 18.58
CA ASP A 48 34.57 -49.40 18.14
C ASP A 48 33.57 -49.48 19.31
N SER A 49 34.00 -49.99 20.47
CA SER A 49 33.17 -50.03 21.69
C SER A 49 32.87 -48.63 22.25
N MET A 50 33.81 -47.69 22.14
CA MET A 50 33.61 -46.29 22.54
C MET A 50 32.70 -45.54 21.57
N VAL A 51 32.80 -45.81 20.26
CA VAL A 51 31.92 -45.25 19.24
C VAL A 51 30.50 -45.75 19.44
N GLU A 52 30.29 -47.04 19.72
CA GLU A 52 28.95 -47.58 19.97
C GLU A 52 28.36 -47.09 21.29
N ALA A 53 29.18 -46.97 22.36
CA ALA A 53 28.73 -46.38 23.62
C ALA A 53 28.38 -44.88 23.48
N ARG A 54 29.17 -44.12 22.70
CA ARG A 54 28.83 -42.73 22.34
C ARG A 54 27.58 -42.68 21.47
N ARG A 55 27.44 -43.56 20.49
CA ARG A 55 26.27 -43.63 19.60
C ARG A 55 25.00 -43.94 20.40
N LEU A 56 25.04 -44.88 21.35
CA LEU A 56 23.93 -45.21 22.23
C LEU A 56 23.60 -44.06 23.20
N GLN A 57 24.60 -43.31 23.70
CA GLN A 57 24.34 -42.08 24.46
C GLN A 57 23.77 -40.96 23.59
N THR A 58 24.30 -40.72 22.39
CA THR A 58 23.83 -39.66 21.48
C THR A 58 22.42 -39.95 20.94
N VAL A 59 22.10 -41.22 20.67
CA VAL A 59 20.75 -41.67 20.26
C VAL A 59 19.77 -41.68 21.45
N SER A 60 20.25 -41.87 22.69
CA SER A 60 19.41 -41.79 23.90
C SER A 60 19.07 -40.35 24.31
N TYR A 61 19.82 -39.33 23.85
CA TYR A 61 19.60 -37.92 24.22
C TYR A 61 18.83 -37.10 23.17
N VAL A 62 18.73 -37.55 21.92
CA VAL A 62 17.87 -36.95 20.90
C VAL A 62 16.74 -37.93 20.61
N SER A 63 15.73 -37.94 21.48
CA SER A 63 14.50 -38.64 21.16
C SER A 63 13.77 -37.89 20.05
N THR A 64 13.03 -38.60 19.19
CA THR A 64 12.14 -37.98 18.19
C THR A 64 11.23 -36.94 18.85
N ALA A 65 10.76 -37.21 20.08
CA ALA A 65 9.95 -36.27 20.85
C ALA A 65 10.71 -34.98 21.25
N THR A 66 12.01 -35.06 21.57
CA THR A 66 12.83 -33.89 21.87
C THR A 66 13.05 -33.04 20.62
N PHE A 67 13.34 -33.69 19.49
CA PHE A 67 13.47 -33.02 18.20
C PHE A 67 12.15 -32.38 17.75
N ASP A 68 11.02 -33.09 17.88
CA ASP A 68 9.69 -32.58 17.54
C ASP A 68 9.31 -31.39 18.43
N ALA A 69 9.65 -31.43 19.71
CA ALA A 69 9.44 -30.31 20.64
C ALA A 69 10.29 -29.08 20.29
N GLU A 70 11.56 -29.28 19.91
CA GLU A 70 12.44 -28.19 19.48
C GLU A 70 11.98 -27.59 18.15
N VAL A 71 11.58 -28.42 17.19
CA VAL A 71 10.96 -27.98 15.93
C VAL A 71 9.67 -27.20 16.18
N ALA A 72 8.80 -27.67 17.09
CA ALA A 72 7.59 -26.95 17.47
C ALA A 72 7.90 -25.60 18.13
N SER A 73 8.92 -25.54 19.00
CA SER A 73 9.38 -24.31 19.63
C SER A 73 9.91 -23.30 18.61
N LEU A 74 10.77 -23.75 17.69
CA LEU A 74 11.31 -22.90 16.61
C LEU A 74 10.20 -22.39 15.69
N LYS A 75 9.25 -23.24 15.30
CA LYS A 75 8.07 -22.83 14.53
C LYS A 75 7.25 -21.78 15.27
N SER A 76 6.97 -21.99 16.56
CA SER A 76 6.23 -21.01 17.38
C SER A 76 6.93 -19.66 17.46
N THR A 77 8.26 -19.66 17.59
CA THR A 77 9.08 -18.44 17.61
C THR A 77 9.03 -17.74 16.25
N GLN A 78 9.16 -18.48 15.16
CA GLN A 78 9.07 -17.96 13.80
C GLN A 78 7.70 -17.33 13.52
N TYR A 79 6.60 -17.99 13.89
CA TYR A 79 5.24 -17.43 13.75
C TYR A 79 5.05 -16.17 14.59
N SER A 80 5.55 -16.17 15.84
CA SER A 80 5.47 -14.99 16.71
C SER A 80 6.26 -13.81 16.13
N LEU A 81 7.44 -14.06 15.55
CA LEU A 81 8.25 -13.01 14.93
C LEU A 81 7.57 -12.48 13.66
N GLY A 82 7.03 -13.37 12.82
CA GLY A 82 6.29 -12.99 11.62
C GLY A 82 5.10 -12.09 11.94
N GLY A 83 4.25 -12.49 12.88
CA GLY A 83 3.10 -11.67 13.31
C GLY A 83 3.50 -10.32 13.90
N ALA A 84 4.63 -10.25 14.62
CA ALA A 84 5.17 -9.00 15.13
C ALA A 84 5.70 -8.08 14.01
N MET A 85 6.33 -8.65 12.98
CA MET A 85 6.79 -7.91 11.79
C MET A 85 5.62 -7.34 10.99
N ASP A 86 4.58 -8.14 10.75
CA ASP A 86 3.35 -7.68 10.08
C ASP A 86 2.68 -6.55 10.89
N SER A 87 2.64 -6.71 12.22
CA SER A 87 2.08 -5.70 13.12
C SER A 87 2.86 -4.39 13.09
N ALA A 88 4.20 -4.46 13.11
CA ALA A 88 5.05 -3.28 13.00
C ALA A 88 4.91 -2.60 11.65
N TRP A 89 4.87 -3.40 10.57
CA TRP A 89 4.71 -2.91 9.20
C TRP A 89 3.40 -2.15 9.02
N LEU A 90 2.27 -2.74 9.39
CA LEU A 90 0.96 -2.10 9.22
C LEU A 90 0.72 -0.92 10.17
N CYS A 91 1.25 -0.96 11.39
CA CYS A 91 1.23 0.22 12.27
C CYS A 91 1.99 1.40 11.64
N LEU A 92 3.18 1.14 11.10
CA LEU A 92 3.98 2.16 10.41
C LEU A 92 3.27 2.66 9.16
N CYS A 93 2.87 1.76 8.27
CA CYS A 93 2.24 2.09 7.00
C CYS A 93 0.91 2.81 7.21
N GLY A 94 0.05 2.35 8.12
CA GLY A 94 -1.20 3.04 8.46
C GLY A 94 -0.96 4.44 9.05
N SER A 95 0.11 4.62 9.83
CA SER A 95 0.50 5.94 10.34
C SER A 95 0.98 6.89 9.23
N LEU A 96 1.72 6.36 8.25
CA LEU A 96 2.14 7.11 7.05
C LEU A 96 0.95 7.50 6.17
N VAL A 97 -0.04 6.61 6.00
CA VAL A 97 -1.28 6.95 5.28
C VAL A 97 -2.08 8.00 6.05
N MET A 98 -2.20 7.89 7.37
CA MET A 98 -2.81 8.94 8.19
C MET A 98 -2.08 10.28 8.05
N PHE A 99 -0.74 10.28 7.91
CA PHE A 99 0.02 11.50 7.66
C PHE A 99 -0.30 12.17 6.32
N MET A 100 -0.87 11.45 5.34
CA MET A 100 -1.35 12.04 4.09
C MET A 100 -2.41 13.13 4.32
N HIS A 101 -3.17 13.10 5.42
CA HIS A 101 -4.10 14.16 5.77
C HIS A 101 -3.42 15.51 6.02
N ALA A 102 -2.19 15.50 6.55
CA ALA A 102 -1.39 16.72 6.63
C ALA A 102 -1.03 17.22 5.21
N GLY A 103 -0.72 16.29 4.30
CA GLY A 103 -0.47 16.58 2.90
C GLY A 103 -1.66 17.22 2.19
N PHE A 104 -2.85 16.61 2.28
CA PHE A 104 -4.10 17.17 1.75
C PHE A 104 -4.41 18.54 2.35
N ALA A 105 -4.28 18.69 3.67
CA ALA A 105 -4.54 19.96 4.33
C ALA A 105 -3.63 21.09 3.80
N MET A 106 -2.33 20.84 3.63
CA MET A 106 -1.40 21.85 3.12
C MET A 106 -1.63 22.14 1.63
N LEU A 107 -1.84 21.10 0.81
CA LEU A 107 -2.08 21.25 -0.61
C LEU A 107 -3.38 22.00 -0.91
N GLU A 108 -4.48 21.60 -0.28
CA GLU A 108 -5.78 22.25 -0.45
C GLU A 108 -5.74 23.69 0.04
N THR A 109 -5.14 23.93 1.21
CA THR A 109 -5.04 25.27 1.76
C THR A 109 -4.26 26.16 0.80
N GLY A 110 -3.05 25.75 0.39
CA GLY A 110 -2.19 26.52 -0.51
C GLY A 110 -2.76 26.78 -1.91
N SER A 111 -3.65 25.91 -2.38
CA SER A 111 -4.30 26.02 -3.70
C SER A 111 -5.56 26.89 -3.68
N CYS A 112 -6.14 27.13 -2.51
CA CYS A 112 -7.30 28.00 -2.35
C CYS A 112 -6.89 29.46 -2.13
N ARG A 113 -7.85 30.38 -2.01
CA ARG A 113 -7.57 31.78 -1.67
C ARG A 113 -7.37 31.92 -0.16
N ALA A 114 -6.49 32.85 0.23
CA ALA A 114 -6.10 33.07 1.62
C ALA A 114 -7.27 33.33 2.59
N LYS A 115 -8.37 33.91 2.09
CA LYS A 115 -9.60 34.23 2.86
C LYS A 115 -10.41 33.00 3.33
N ASN A 116 -10.02 31.80 2.90
CA ASN A 116 -10.69 30.54 3.21
C ASN A 116 -9.77 29.50 3.86
N ALA A 117 -8.54 29.88 4.24
CA ALA A 117 -7.51 28.96 4.70
C ALA A 117 -7.91 28.21 5.98
N SER A 118 -8.43 28.90 7.01
CA SER A 118 -8.91 28.26 8.24
C SER A 118 -10.04 27.28 7.95
N ASN A 119 -10.96 27.66 7.06
CA ASN A 119 -12.07 26.79 6.70
C ASN A 119 -11.61 25.53 5.93
N VAL A 120 -10.63 25.64 5.04
CA VAL A 120 -10.07 24.49 4.33
C VAL A 120 -9.35 23.54 5.30
N LEU A 121 -8.56 24.06 6.24
CA LEU A 121 -7.94 23.27 7.29
C LEU A 121 -8.97 22.56 8.17
N MET A 122 -10.02 23.27 8.58
CA MET A 122 -11.11 22.68 9.36
C MET A 122 -11.81 21.54 8.60
N LYS A 123 -12.08 21.68 7.29
CA LYS A 123 -12.67 20.60 6.49
C LYS A 123 -11.81 19.33 6.48
N ASN A 124 -10.48 19.48 6.39
CA ASN A 124 -9.56 18.34 6.46
C ASN A 124 -9.60 17.65 7.83
N LEU A 125 -9.63 18.43 8.93
CA LEU A 125 -9.78 17.87 10.28
C LEU A 125 -11.15 17.19 10.48
N VAL A 126 -12.22 17.76 9.92
CA VAL A 126 -13.56 17.17 9.94
C VAL A 126 -13.59 15.85 9.19
N ASN A 127 -12.94 15.74 8.02
CA ASN A 127 -12.85 14.47 7.28
C ASN A 127 -12.23 13.36 8.13
N VAL A 128 -11.12 13.64 8.82
CA VAL A 128 -10.48 12.65 9.68
C VAL A 128 -11.40 12.29 10.84
N THR A 129 -11.86 13.28 11.60
CA THR A 129 -12.61 13.05 12.85
C THR A 129 -13.97 12.41 12.61
N VAL A 130 -14.79 12.98 11.74
CA VAL A 130 -16.11 12.44 11.37
C VAL A 130 -15.97 11.17 10.56
N GLY A 131 -14.99 11.13 9.65
CA GLY A 131 -14.71 9.95 8.84
C GLY A 131 -14.36 8.73 9.68
N THR A 132 -13.56 8.93 10.74
CA THR A 132 -13.22 7.89 11.74
C THR A 132 -14.47 7.34 12.42
N LEU A 133 -15.37 8.21 12.87
CA LEU A 133 -16.61 7.77 13.51
C LEU A 133 -17.53 7.02 12.53
N GLY A 134 -17.61 7.46 11.27
CA GLY A 134 -18.34 6.75 10.22
C GLY A 134 -17.76 5.36 9.94
N TRP A 135 -16.44 5.25 9.84
CA TRP A 135 -15.75 3.97 9.63
C TRP A 135 -15.90 3.02 10.81
N TRP A 136 -15.73 3.52 12.04
CA TRP A 136 -15.90 2.73 13.26
C TRP A 136 -17.34 2.22 13.44
N ALA A 137 -18.33 3.09 13.25
CA ALA A 137 -19.72 2.74 13.51
C ALA A 137 -20.30 1.78 12.45
N PHE A 138 -20.06 2.07 11.17
CA PHE A 138 -20.70 1.37 10.05
C PHE A 138 -19.74 0.95 8.94
N GLY A 139 -18.71 1.76 8.65
CA GLY A 139 -17.89 1.53 7.47
C GLY A 139 -17.14 0.21 7.48
N TRP A 140 -16.48 -0.16 8.59
CA TRP A 140 -15.85 -1.47 8.71
C TRP A 140 -16.86 -2.61 8.54
N ALA A 141 -18.03 -2.50 9.18
CA ALA A 141 -19.07 -3.52 9.16
C ALA A 141 -19.57 -3.79 7.74
N PHE A 142 -19.80 -2.73 6.95
CA PHE A 142 -20.21 -2.88 5.56
C PHE A 142 -19.09 -3.34 4.64
N ALA A 143 -17.84 -2.94 4.90
CA ALA A 143 -16.69 -3.29 4.07
C ALA A 143 -16.19 -4.73 4.28
N TYR A 144 -16.05 -5.16 5.53
CA TYR A 144 -15.35 -6.39 5.92
C TYR A 144 -16.15 -7.29 6.88
N GLY A 145 -17.34 -6.86 7.33
CA GLY A 145 -18.23 -7.71 8.12
C GLY A 145 -18.74 -8.93 7.33
N SER A 146 -19.32 -9.89 8.03
CA SER A 146 -19.87 -11.13 7.43
C SER A 146 -20.87 -10.81 6.33
N GLN A 147 -20.74 -11.49 5.18
CA GLN A 147 -21.69 -11.40 4.08
C GLN A 147 -22.84 -12.41 4.20
N GLY A 148 -22.98 -13.11 5.32
CA GLY A 148 -24.00 -14.14 5.55
C GLY A 148 -23.66 -15.49 4.92
N GLU A 149 -24.54 -16.47 5.12
CA GLU A 149 -24.43 -17.83 4.59
C GLU A 149 -25.72 -18.21 3.84
N PRO A 150 -25.72 -18.31 2.50
CA PRO A 150 -24.59 -18.06 1.60
C PRO A 150 -24.20 -16.56 1.54
N ALA A 151 -22.95 -16.27 1.18
CA ALA A 151 -22.45 -14.91 1.04
C ALA A 151 -23.28 -14.11 0.02
N ASN A 152 -23.70 -12.90 0.39
CA ASN A 152 -24.50 -12.03 -0.48
C ASN A 152 -23.68 -11.32 -1.56
N GLY A 153 -22.35 -11.27 -1.44
CA GLY A 153 -21.44 -10.66 -2.41
C GLY A 153 -21.44 -9.13 -2.44
N PHE A 154 -22.39 -8.46 -1.77
CA PHE A 154 -22.68 -7.05 -1.95
C PHE A 154 -22.24 -6.17 -0.77
N ILE A 155 -22.52 -6.59 0.47
CA ILE A 155 -22.25 -5.78 1.67
C ILE A 155 -22.09 -6.66 2.91
N GLY A 156 -21.21 -6.26 3.83
CA GLY A 156 -21.12 -6.86 5.15
C GLY A 156 -22.30 -6.52 6.06
N THR A 157 -22.61 -7.41 7.01
CA THR A 157 -23.82 -7.36 7.86
C THR A 157 -23.55 -7.56 9.35
N SER A 158 -22.27 -7.56 9.74
CA SER A 158 -21.84 -7.74 11.14
C SER A 158 -20.70 -6.79 11.51
N GLU A 159 -20.31 -6.78 12.78
CA GLU A 159 -19.17 -5.99 13.30
C GLU A 159 -19.39 -4.46 13.37
N PHE A 160 -20.65 -4.03 13.43
CA PHE A 160 -21.02 -2.65 13.70
C PHE A 160 -20.46 -2.17 15.05
N PHE A 161 -20.03 -0.91 15.10
CA PHE A 161 -19.44 -0.29 16.30
C PHE A 161 -18.21 -1.03 16.86
N GLY A 162 -17.48 -1.75 16.00
CA GLY A 162 -16.30 -2.53 16.39
C GLY A 162 -16.59 -3.76 17.23
N VAL A 163 -17.85 -4.18 17.33
CA VAL A 163 -18.23 -5.44 17.98
C VAL A 163 -17.58 -6.60 17.22
N GLY A 164 -16.96 -7.55 17.92
CA GLY A 164 -16.33 -8.70 17.26
C GLY A 164 -14.97 -8.42 16.62
N LEU A 165 -14.32 -7.28 16.91
CA LEU A 165 -12.93 -7.03 16.55
C LEU A 165 -11.92 -7.48 17.60
N TYR A 166 -12.37 -7.61 18.84
CA TYR A 166 -11.57 -8.05 19.98
C TYR A 166 -12.39 -8.93 20.91
N THR A 167 -11.69 -9.71 21.72
CA THR A 167 -12.26 -10.47 22.82
C THR A 167 -11.54 -10.14 24.12
N LYS A 168 -12.18 -10.42 25.24
CA LYS A 168 -11.59 -10.30 26.57
C LYS A 168 -11.26 -11.70 27.07
N VAL A 169 -10.00 -11.96 27.37
CA VAL A 169 -9.60 -13.26 27.94
C VAL A 169 -10.17 -13.36 29.36
N ALA A 170 -10.97 -14.40 29.59
CA ALA A 170 -11.85 -14.53 30.77
C ALA A 170 -11.12 -14.40 32.13
N ASP A 171 -9.84 -14.76 32.18
CA ASP A 171 -9.08 -14.88 33.42
C ASP A 171 -8.00 -13.80 33.63
N THR A 172 -7.75 -12.92 32.65
CA THR A 172 -6.63 -11.96 32.70
C THR A 172 -7.01 -10.50 32.51
N ASP A 173 -8.29 -10.21 32.23
CA ASP A 173 -8.79 -8.88 31.83
C ASP A 173 -8.07 -8.26 30.61
N VAL A 174 -7.27 -9.04 29.88
CA VAL A 174 -6.53 -8.58 28.70
C VAL A 174 -7.46 -8.55 27.50
N ILE A 175 -7.51 -7.39 26.82
CA ILE A 175 -8.13 -7.25 25.50
C ILE A 175 -7.19 -7.86 24.47
N THR A 176 -7.68 -8.84 23.73
CA THR A 176 -6.92 -9.49 22.65
C THR A 176 -7.66 -9.27 21.33
N PRO A 177 -6.98 -8.74 20.29
CA PRO A 177 -7.61 -8.60 18.99
C PRO A 177 -7.98 -9.98 18.45
N LEU A 178 -9.14 -10.07 17.80
CA LEU A 178 -9.49 -11.24 17.01
C LEU A 178 -8.66 -11.22 15.73
N ALA A 179 -8.26 -12.40 15.25
CA ALA A 179 -7.50 -12.53 14.02
C ALA A 179 -8.36 -13.16 12.91
N SER A 180 -8.20 -12.68 11.69
CA SER A 180 -8.61 -13.37 10.46
C SER A 180 -7.42 -14.16 9.95
N CYS A 181 -7.60 -15.46 9.73
CA CYS A 181 -6.52 -16.35 9.31
C CYS A 181 -6.84 -16.98 7.95
N ASP A 182 -5.83 -17.06 7.10
CA ASP A 182 -5.84 -17.77 5.82
C ASP A 182 -4.61 -18.70 5.72
N ALA A 183 -4.30 -19.19 4.52
CA ALA A 183 -3.16 -20.08 4.28
C ALA A 183 -1.80 -19.38 4.49
N ASP A 184 -1.76 -18.05 4.39
CA ASP A 184 -0.54 -17.25 4.38
C ASP A 184 -0.29 -16.54 5.73
N GLY A 185 -1.28 -16.49 6.63
CA GLY A 185 -1.07 -16.08 8.00
C GLY A 185 -2.33 -15.71 8.76
N CYS A 186 -2.15 -15.18 9.96
CA CYS A 186 -3.22 -14.60 10.76
C CYS A 186 -2.97 -13.10 10.94
N GLN A 187 -3.95 -12.29 10.59
CA GLN A 187 -3.88 -10.83 10.73
C GLN A 187 -4.87 -10.34 11.78
N SER A 188 -4.43 -9.45 12.66
CA SER A 188 -5.28 -8.81 13.67
C SER A 188 -6.36 -7.96 13.01
N LYS A 189 -7.64 -8.24 13.28
CA LYS A 189 -8.77 -7.44 12.76
C LYS A 189 -8.71 -5.98 13.20
N MET A 190 -8.22 -5.70 14.41
CA MET A 190 -8.03 -4.31 14.87
C MET A 190 -6.94 -3.58 14.09
N LEU A 191 -5.89 -4.30 13.70
CA LEU A 191 -4.79 -3.76 12.90
C LEU A 191 -5.25 -3.51 11.46
N SER A 192 -5.95 -4.46 10.86
CA SER A 192 -6.57 -4.30 9.54
C SER A 192 -7.57 -3.16 9.56
N TRP A 193 -8.36 -3.01 10.63
CA TRP A 193 -9.27 -1.88 10.82
C TRP A 193 -8.52 -0.54 10.78
N PHE A 194 -7.40 -0.43 11.49
CA PHE A 194 -6.58 0.79 11.52
C PHE A 194 -5.98 1.10 10.15
N PHE A 195 -5.43 0.10 9.47
CA PHE A 195 -4.84 0.29 8.15
C PHE A 195 -5.90 0.72 7.13
N GLN A 196 -7.03 0.02 7.07
CA GLN A 196 -8.12 0.30 6.13
C GLN A 196 -8.87 1.61 6.42
N TRP A 197 -8.98 1.98 7.70
CA TRP A 197 -9.48 3.29 8.11
C TRP A 197 -8.70 4.45 7.47
N ALA A 198 -7.37 4.32 7.39
CA ALA A 198 -6.52 5.35 6.83
C ALA A 198 -6.82 5.57 5.34
N PHE A 199 -7.10 4.50 4.58
CA PHE A 199 -7.48 4.55 3.16
C PHE A 199 -8.88 5.14 2.98
N CYS A 200 -9.85 4.71 3.79
CA CYS A 200 -11.22 5.22 3.76
C CYS A 200 -11.26 6.74 3.98
N THR A 201 -10.53 7.22 4.99
CA THR A 201 -10.50 8.66 5.31
C THR A 201 -9.75 9.44 4.24
N ALA A 202 -8.66 8.91 3.66
CA ALA A 202 -7.99 9.52 2.53
C ALA A 202 -8.93 9.67 1.31
N GLY A 203 -9.69 8.62 0.98
CA GLY A 203 -10.69 8.64 -0.08
C GLY A 203 -11.79 9.71 0.13
N ALA A 204 -12.24 9.90 1.37
CA ALA A 204 -13.17 10.96 1.72
C ALA A 204 -12.55 12.37 1.61
N THR A 205 -11.27 12.52 1.96
CA THR A 205 -10.57 13.81 1.90
C THR A 205 -10.43 14.36 0.49
N ILE A 206 -10.26 13.50 -0.53
CA ILE A 206 -10.23 13.90 -1.94
C ILE A 206 -11.43 14.80 -2.31
N VAL A 207 -12.61 14.54 -1.74
CA VAL A 207 -13.82 15.31 -2.04
C VAL A 207 -13.75 16.74 -1.50
N SER A 208 -13.05 16.98 -0.38
CA SER A 208 -12.88 18.30 0.23
C SER A 208 -12.27 19.30 -0.74
N GLY A 209 -11.29 18.86 -1.51
CA GLY A 209 -10.59 19.65 -2.52
C GLY A 209 -11.54 20.18 -3.60
N GLY A 210 -12.34 19.31 -4.22
CA GLY A 210 -13.26 19.68 -5.30
C GLY A 210 -14.36 20.68 -4.88
N VAL A 211 -14.80 20.58 -3.63
CA VAL A 211 -15.87 21.44 -3.09
C VAL A 211 -15.38 22.66 -2.31
N ALA A 212 -14.06 22.93 -2.34
CA ALA A 212 -13.46 23.97 -1.52
C ALA A 212 -14.04 25.37 -1.78
N GLU A 213 -13.94 26.21 -0.75
CA GLU A 213 -14.34 27.62 -0.70
C GLU A 213 -15.83 27.96 -0.81
N ARG A 214 -16.72 27.00 -1.12
CA ARG A 214 -18.15 27.30 -1.35
C ARG A 214 -19.15 26.35 -0.70
N VAL A 215 -18.71 25.24 -0.13
CA VAL A 215 -19.57 24.32 0.64
C VAL A 215 -19.71 24.79 2.09
N LYS A 216 -20.90 24.62 2.70
CA LYS A 216 -21.08 24.85 4.14
C LYS A 216 -20.41 23.73 4.95
N SER A 217 -19.63 24.09 5.97
CA SER A 217 -18.83 23.14 6.73
C SER A 217 -19.62 22.07 7.50
N PRO A 218 -20.73 22.37 8.21
CA PRO A 218 -21.54 21.33 8.85
C PRO A 218 -22.16 20.34 7.86
N THR A 219 -22.56 20.84 6.70
CA THR A 219 -23.13 20.02 5.62
C THR A 219 -22.09 19.10 5.01
N TYR A 220 -20.86 19.60 4.85
CA TYR A 220 -19.73 18.79 4.44
C TYR A 220 -19.41 17.67 5.45
N ALA A 221 -19.56 17.91 6.76
CA ALA A 221 -19.40 16.87 7.78
C ALA A 221 -20.41 15.71 7.62
N VAL A 222 -21.67 16.03 7.31
CA VAL A 222 -22.70 15.00 7.02
C VAL A 222 -22.30 14.18 5.79
N TYR A 223 -21.85 14.84 4.73
CA TYR A 223 -21.39 14.15 3.54
C TYR A 223 -20.16 13.27 3.82
N ALA A 224 -19.17 13.76 4.58
CA ALA A 224 -17.99 13.00 4.97
C ALA A 224 -18.39 11.73 5.75
N PHE A 225 -19.37 11.84 6.67
CA PHE A 225 -19.95 10.69 7.35
C PHE A 225 -20.58 9.70 6.37
N CYS A 226 -21.44 10.14 5.44
CA CYS A 226 -22.06 9.27 4.43
C CYS A 226 -21.01 8.56 3.55
N MET A 227 -19.95 9.27 3.16
CA MET A 227 -18.86 8.74 2.37
C MET A 227 -18.15 7.58 3.09
N THR A 228 -17.74 7.79 4.35
CA THR A 228 -16.97 6.78 5.11
C THR A 228 -17.82 5.72 5.79
N SER A 229 -19.12 5.97 5.99
CA SER A 229 -20.04 5.01 6.60
C SER A 229 -20.74 4.12 5.59
N PHE A 230 -20.86 4.50 4.31
CA PHE A 230 -21.64 3.72 3.34
C PHE A 230 -21.07 3.72 1.92
N ILE A 231 -20.83 4.89 1.30
CA ILE A 231 -20.47 4.97 -0.13
C ILE A 231 -19.16 4.24 -0.42
N TYR A 232 -18.09 4.61 0.27
CA TYR A 232 -16.77 3.98 0.13
C TYR A 232 -16.75 2.53 0.66
N PRO A 233 -17.26 2.22 1.86
CA PRO A 233 -17.31 0.86 2.39
C PRO A 233 -17.94 -0.18 1.47
N VAL A 234 -19.02 0.17 0.76
CA VAL A 234 -19.68 -0.77 -0.16
C VAL A 234 -18.80 -1.07 -1.38
N VAL A 235 -18.05 -0.08 -1.88
CA VAL A 235 -17.04 -0.32 -2.93
C VAL A 235 -15.98 -1.29 -2.42
N VAL A 236 -15.52 -1.11 -1.17
CA VAL A 236 -14.58 -2.04 -0.53
C VAL A 236 -15.19 -3.44 -0.41
N ALA A 237 -16.46 -3.56 0.01
CA ALA A 237 -17.15 -4.84 0.14
C ALA A 237 -17.18 -5.64 -1.16
N TRP A 238 -17.41 -4.98 -2.29
CA TRP A 238 -17.39 -5.63 -3.60
C TRP A 238 -15.99 -6.11 -3.98
N THR A 239 -14.97 -5.37 -3.53
CA THR A 239 -13.57 -5.51 -3.93
C THR A 239 -12.75 -6.19 -2.83
N TRP A 240 -12.01 -5.43 -2.01
CA TRP A 240 -11.12 -5.99 -0.99
C TRP A 240 -11.85 -6.77 0.12
N GLY A 241 -13.16 -6.61 0.24
CA GLY A 241 -14.04 -7.39 1.10
C GLY A 241 -14.49 -8.74 0.51
N TYR A 242 -13.87 -9.18 -0.60
CA TYR A 242 -14.15 -10.46 -1.28
C TYR A 242 -15.61 -10.62 -1.73
N GLY A 243 -16.21 -9.52 -2.21
CA GLY A 243 -17.55 -9.52 -2.77
C GLY A 243 -17.61 -9.95 -4.23
N TRP A 244 -18.70 -9.58 -4.91
CA TRP A 244 -19.00 -10.05 -6.26
C TRP A 244 -17.97 -9.64 -7.33
N LEU A 245 -17.17 -8.58 -7.12
CA LEU A 245 -16.13 -8.21 -8.08
C LEU A 245 -14.93 -9.15 -8.01
N ASP A 246 -14.67 -9.79 -6.88
CA ASP A 246 -13.52 -10.69 -6.66
C ASP A 246 -13.43 -11.82 -7.71
N SER A 247 -14.58 -12.28 -8.20
CA SER A 247 -14.69 -13.33 -9.22
C SER A 247 -15.41 -12.88 -10.49
N VAL A 248 -15.49 -11.56 -10.74
CA VAL A 248 -16.20 -11.04 -11.92
C VAL A 248 -15.63 -11.61 -13.22
N LEU A 249 -16.52 -12.04 -14.12
CA LEU A 249 -16.17 -12.73 -15.38
C LEU A 249 -15.24 -13.94 -15.20
N ASP A 250 -15.31 -14.61 -14.04
CA ASP A 250 -14.45 -15.73 -13.64
C ASP A 250 -12.95 -15.40 -13.58
N VAL A 251 -12.56 -14.13 -13.75
CA VAL A 251 -11.17 -13.66 -13.72
C VAL A 251 -10.87 -12.76 -12.53
N GLY A 252 -11.85 -12.01 -12.04
CA GLY A 252 -11.67 -11.04 -10.96
C GLY A 252 -11.12 -9.70 -11.46
N TYR A 253 -10.79 -8.80 -10.53
CA TYR A 253 -10.24 -7.48 -10.81
C TYR A 253 -8.83 -7.33 -10.23
N MET A 254 -8.12 -6.27 -10.64
CA MET A 254 -6.84 -5.86 -10.07
C MET A 254 -6.91 -4.43 -9.56
N ASP A 255 -6.73 -4.24 -8.27
CA ASP A 255 -6.50 -2.91 -7.69
C ASP A 255 -5.71 -3.04 -6.38
N PHE A 256 -4.38 -3.11 -6.50
CA PHE A 256 -3.47 -3.45 -5.40
C PHE A 256 -3.58 -2.51 -4.21
N ALA A 257 -3.56 -1.19 -4.45
CA ALA A 257 -3.67 -0.19 -3.38
C ALA A 257 -4.81 0.82 -3.58
N GLY A 258 -5.59 0.77 -4.68
CA GLY A 258 -6.80 1.59 -4.84
C GLY A 258 -6.73 2.75 -5.85
N SER A 259 -6.24 2.55 -7.09
CA SER A 259 -6.50 3.54 -8.16
C SER A 259 -7.98 3.70 -8.43
N ALA A 260 -8.75 2.60 -8.40
CA ALA A 260 -10.19 2.67 -8.49
C ALA A 260 -10.82 2.82 -7.10
N ILE A 261 -10.51 1.92 -6.18
CA ILE A 261 -11.21 1.79 -4.89
C ILE A 261 -11.09 3.06 -4.05
N VAL A 262 -9.92 3.72 -4.04
CA VAL A 262 -9.72 5.00 -3.34
C VAL A 262 -9.83 6.19 -4.28
N HIS A 263 -8.98 6.26 -5.29
CA HIS A 263 -8.83 7.48 -6.06
C HIS A 263 -10.01 7.73 -7.00
N LEU A 264 -10.49 6.72 -7.74
CA LEU A 264 -11.70 6.88 -8.56
C LEU A 264 -12.93 7.16 -7.68
N THR A 265 -13.14 6.40 -6.60
CA THR A 265 -14.27 6.62 -5.67
C THR A 265 -14.29 8.05 -5.13
N GLY A 266 -13.15 8.55 -4.64
CA GLY A 266 -13.02 9.93 -4.16
C GLY A 266 -13.15 10.97 -5.28
N GLY A 267 -12.49 10.74 -6.41
CA GLY A 267 -12.43 11.67 -7.54
C GLY A 267 -13.74 11.83 -8.30
N VAL A 268 -14.50 10.74 -8.52
CA VAL A 268 -15.84 10.82 -9.13
C VAL A 268 -16.84 11.47 -8.18
N SER A 269 -16.67 11.24 -6.87
CA SER A 269 -17.48 11.89 -5.84
C SER A 269 -17.18 13.39 -5.74
N ALA A 270 -15.91 13.79 -5.87
CA ALA A 270 -15.47 15.18 -5.98
C ALA A 270 -16.06 15.85 -7.22
N LEU A 271 -16.06 15.16 -8.37
CA LEU A 271 -16.66 15.65 -9.60
C LEU A 271 -18.17 15.88 -9.44
N ALA A 272 -18.88 14.91 -8.85
CA ALA A 272 -20.31 15.03 -8.58
C ALA A 272 -20.62 16.24 -7.68
N GLY A 273 -19.88 16.41 -6.58
CA GLY A 273 -20.04 17.56 -5.69
C GLY A 273 -19.75 18.89 -6.37
N THR A 274 -18.68 18.95 -7.15
CA THR A 274 -18.26 20.13 -7.92
C THR A 274 -19.32 20.56 -8.93
N VAL A 275 -19.86 19.61 -9.69
CA VAL A 275 -20.92 19.85 -10.68
C VAL A 275 -22.21 20.32 -10.01
N VAL A 276 -22.63 19.69 -8.91
CA VAL A 276 -23.86 20.07 -8.20
C VAL A 276 -23.74 21.46 -7.55
N LEU A 277 -22.59 21.77 -6.95
CA LEU A 277 -22.30 23.09 -6.38
C LEU A 277 -22.27 24.20 -7.44
N GLY A 278 -21.80 23.89 -8.64
CA GLY A 278 -21.45 24.87 -9.65
C GLY A 278 -20.16 25.63 -9.31
N PRO A 279 -19.73 26.55 -10.17
CA PRO A 279 -18.44 27.21 -10.03
C PRO A 279 -18.42 28.29 -8.95
N ARG A 280 -17.23 28.57 -8.39
CA ARG A 280 -17.01 29.73 -7.53
C ARG A 280 -17.29 31.01 -8.32
N LYS A 281 -17.96 31.97 -7.70
CA LYS A 281 -18.35 33.24 -8.32
C LYS A 281 -17.11 33.98 -8.82
N GLY A 282 -17.07 34.33 -10.11
CA GLY A 282 -15.95 35.03 -10.73
C GLY A 282 -14.85 34.13 -11.30
N ARG A 283 -14.90 32.80 -11.08
CA ARG A 283 -13.80 31.88 -11.48
C ARG A 283 -13.44 31.93 -12.95
N PHE A 284 -14.43 32.08 -13.83
CA PHE A 284 -14.25 32.06 -15.28
C PHE A 284 -14.28 33.46 -15.89
N GLU A 285 -14.57 34.48 -15.08
CA GLU A 285 -14.55 35.90 -15.45
C GLU A 285 -13.19 36.52 -15.10
N ASN A 286 -12.68 36.28 -13.89
CA ASN A 286 -11.44 36.82 -13.33
C ASN A 286 -10.53 35.67 -12.82
N PRO A 287 -10.00 34.81 -13.71
CA PRO A 287 -9.25 33.61 -13.32
C PRO A 287 -8.01 33.90 -12.45
N GLU A 288 -7.41 35.07 -12.57
CA GLU A 288 -6.25 35.53 -11.79
C GLU A 288 -6.54 35.66 -10.28
N GLU A 289 -7.79 35.90 -9.89
CA GLU A 289 -8.18 35.96 -8.47
C GLU A 289 -8.17 34.58 -7.79
N PHE A 290 -8.05 33.50 -8.58
CA PHE A 290 -8.11 32.11 -8.14
C PHE A 290 -6.76 31.39 -8.22
N GLU A 291 -5.68 32.12 -8.42
CA GLU A 291 -4.32 31.59 -8.30
C GLU A 291 -4.05 31.08 -6.88
N CYS A 292 -3.19 30.07 -6.77
CA CYS A 292 -2.79 29.47 -5.48
C CYS A 292 -2.22 30.56 -4.57
N HIS A 293 -2.79 30.76 -3.37
CA HIS A 293 -2.33 31.83 -2.50
C HIS A 293 -0.97 31.54 -1.83
N ASN A 294 -0.59 30.26 -1.70
CA ASN A 294 0.65 29.86 -1.04
C ASN A 294 1.24 28.59 -1.65
N LEU A 295 2.06 28.79 -2.70
CA LEU A 295 2.76 27.72 -3.40
C LEU A 295 3.68 26.86 -2.50
N PRO A 296 4.43 27.42 -1.52
CA PRO A 296 5.14 26.61 -0.53
C PRO A 296 4.28 25.57 0.20
N LEU A 297 3.02 25.91 0.55
CA LEU A 297 2.11 24.94 1.15
C LEU A 297 1.69 23.84 0.17
N VAL A 298 1.49 24.18 -1.11
CA VAL A 298 1.21 23.19 -2.17
C VAL A 298 2.36 22.19 -2.31
N VAL A 299 3.60 22.69 -2.33
CA VAL A 299 4.81 21.87 -2.42
C VAL A 299 4.99 21.00 -1.17
N LEU A 300 4.83 21.58 0.03
CA LEU A 300 4.87 20.83 1.29
C LEU A 300 3.82 19.73 1.33
N GLY A 301 2.59 20.05 0.90
CA GLY A 301 1.49 19.10 0.81
C GLY A 301 1.81 17.94 -0.13
N THR A 302 2.37 18.24 -1.32
CA THR A 302 2.80 17.24 -2.30
C THR A 302 3.87 16.31 -1.74
N PHE A 303 4.89 16.83 -1.06
CA PHE A 303 5.92 16.00 -0.43
C PHE A 303 5.37 15.13 0.70
N ALA A 304 4.49 15.67 1.54
CA ALA A 304 3.83 14.90 2.59
C ALA A 304 2.94 13.79 2.02
N LEU A 305 2.23 14.04 0.93
CA LEU A 305 1.44 13.02 0.21
C LEU A 305 2.33 11.93 -0.39
N TRP A 306 3.43 12.30 -1.07
CA TRP A 306 4.37 11.31 -1.60
C TRP A 306 4.99 10.48 -0.46
N PHE A 307 5.42 11.11 0.63
CA PHE A 307 5.93 10.41 1.79
C PHE A 307 4.91 9.43 2.39
N GLY A 308 3.67 9.86 2.58
CA GLY A 308 2.59 8.99 3.04
C GLY A 308 2.25 7.86 2.06
N TRP A 309 2.50 8.05 0.76
CA TRP A 309 2.30 7.03 -0.27
C TRP A 309 3.20 5.79 -0.09
N TYR A 310 4.31 5.90 0.63
CA TYR A 310 5.11 4.73 1.02
C TYR A 310 4.43 3.87 2.10
N GLY A 311 3.51 4.44 2.88
CA GLY A 311 2.58 3.66 3.69
C GLY A 311 1.41 3.12 2.89
N PHE A 312 0.99 3.85 1.86
CA PHE A 312 -0.17 3.52 1.04
C PHE A 312 0.13 2.34 0.11
N ASN A 313 1.07 2.49 -0.83
CA ASN A 313 1.34 1.45 -1.82
C ASN A 313 2.12 0.27 -1.20
N PRO A 314 3.35 0.43 -0.67
CA PRO A 314 4.07 -0.69 -0.04
C PRO A 314 3.31 -1.34 1.12
N GLY A 315 2.56 -0.56 1.92
CA GLY A 315 1.76 -1.12 3.02
C GLY A 315 0.66 -2.08 2.56
N SER A 316 0.18 -1.95 1.32
CA SER A 316 -0.79 -2.87 0.72
C SER A 316 -0.23 -4.27 0.41
N THR A 317 1.04 -4.57 0.72
CA THR A 317 1.49 -5.96 0.86
C THR A 317 0.84 -6.66 2.05
N LEU A 318 0.21 -5.92 2.97
CA LEU A 318 -0.49 -6.41 4.17
C LEU A 318 0.36 -7.18 5.18
N GLY A 319 1.65 -7.34 4.90
CA GLY A 319 2.61 -8.05 5.74
C GLY A 319 4.05 -7.87 5.24
N MET A 320 4.97 -8.29 6.09
CA MET A 320 6.43 -8.27 5.93
C MET A 320 7.08 -9.51 6.58
N HIS A 321 6.31 -10.55 6.90
CA HIS A 321 6.80 -11.72 7.63
C HIS A 321 7.63 -12.71 6.80
N THR A 322 7.62 -12.60 5.47
CA THR A 322 8.43 -13.44 4.56
C THR A 322 9.41 -12.62 3.72
N GLY A 323 10.44 -13.29 3.18
CA GLY A 323 11.32 -12.68 2.18
C GLY A 323 10.53 -12.20 0.95
N ASP A 324 9.50 -12.94 0.56
CA ASP A 324 8.69 -12.65 -0.62
C ASP A 324 7.83 -11.39 -0.45
N THR A 325 7.15 -11.24 0.69
CA THR A 325 6.37 -10.03 1.02
C THR A 325 7.28 -8.81 1.15
N GLY A 326 8.49 -8.98 1.70
CA GLY A 326 9.47 -7.90 1.77
C GLY A 326 10.05 -7.48 0.42
N ALA A 327 10.31 -8.42 -0.48
CA ALA A 327 10.76 -8.10 -1.82
C ALA A 327 9.66 -7.43 -2.65
N MET A 328 8.40 -7.85 -2.48
CA MET A 328 7.24 -7.18 -3.09
C MET A 328 7.11 -5.74 -2.60
N ALA A 329 7.24 -5.49 -1.30
CA ALA A 329 7.19 -4.13 -0.75
C ALA A 329 8.30 -3.23 -1.34
N ALA A 330 9.50 -3.78 -1.55
CA ALA A 330 10.61 -3.07 -2.18
C ALA A 330 10.31 -2.72 -3.66
N GLN A 331 9.78 -3.65 -4.43
CA GLN A 331 9.35 -3.41 -5.82
C GLN A 331 8.25 -2.34 -5.88
N VAL A 332 7.23 -2.46 -5.02
CA VAL A 332 6.12 -1.50 -4.94
C VAL A 332 6.64 -0.10 -4.62
N ALA A 333 7.61 0.04 -3.71
CA ALA A 333 8.23 1.31 -3.38
C ALA A 333 8.98 1.93 -4.59
N MET A 334 9.71 1.11 -5.35
CA MET A 334 10.41 1.54 -6.56
C MET A 334 9.42 2.01 -7.64
N ASN A 335 8.39 1.21 -7.93
CA ASN A 335 7.34 1.54 -8.90
C ASN A 335 6.59 2.83 -8.52
N THR A 336 6.26 2.98 -7.25
CA THR A 336 5.62 4.19 -6.69
C THR A 336 6.48 5.43 -6.95
N THR A 337 7.76 5.35 -6.64
CA THR A 337 8.72 6.45 -6.80
C THR A 337 8.92 6.83 -8.26
N LEU A 338 9.10 5.83 -9.13
CA LEU A 338 9.38 6.03 -10.54
C LEU A 338 8.18 6.63 -11.28
N SER A 339 6.96 6.15 -11.01
CA SER A 339 5.74 6.70 -11.61
C SER A 339 5.50 8.14 -11.15
N ALA A 340 5.69 8.44 -9.87
CA ALA A 340 5.58 9.80 -9.33
C ALA A 340 6.53 10.79 -10.02
N ALA A 341 7.81 10.44 -10.12
CA ALA A 341 8.82 11.26 -10.78
C ALA A 341 8.49 11.47 -12.27
N THR A 342 8.06 10.41 -12.95
CA THR A 342 7.73 10.44 -14.38
C THR A 342 6.48 11.25 -14.68
N GLY A 343 5.44 11.13 -13.85
CA GLY A 343 4.23 11.93 -13.94
C GLY A 343 4.53 13.42 -13.75
N GLY A 344 5.30 13.74 -12.71
CA GLY A 344 5.73 15.11 -12.39
C GLY A 344 6.49 15.76 -13.54
N ILE A 345 7.57 15.12 -14.00
CA ILE A 345 8.41 15.70 -15.05
C ILE A 345 7.67 15.81 -16.38
N THR A 346 6.78 14.86 -16.70
CA THR A 346 5.97 14.91 -17.93
C THR A 346 5.04 16.12 -17.93
N VAL A 347 4.29 16.37 -16.84
CA VAL A 347 3.42 17.57 -16.74
C VAL A 347 4.24 18.85 -16.77
N PHE A 348 5.36 18.89 -16.04
CA PHE A 348 6.24 20.06 -16.03
C PHE A 348 6.75 20.41 -17.44
N LEU A 349 7.29 19.43 -18.16
CA LEU A 349 7.80 19.63 -19.52
C LEU A 349 6.68 19.99 -20.50
N LEU A 350 5.51 19.35 -20.38
CA LEU A 350 4.35 19.64 -21.23
C LEU A 350 3.84 21.08 -21.02
N ARG A 351 3.66 21.51 -19.77
CA ARG A 351 3.24 22.89 -19.46
C ARG A 351 4.31 23.90 -19.82
N TYR A 352 5.59 23.60 -19.58
CA TYR A 352 6.68 24.47 -20.04
C TYR A 352 6.70 24.61 -21.56
N ALA A 353 6.48 23.53 -22.31
CA ALA A 353 6.44 23.56 -23.77
C ALA A 353 5.30 24.43 -24.30
N ILE A 354 4.12 24.40 -23.66
CA ILE A 354 2.92 25.17 -24.03
C ILE A 354 3.01 26.63 -23.57
N MET A 355 3.33 26.85 -22.29
CA MET A 355 3.23 28.16 -21.64
C MET A 355 4.53 28.96 -21.68
N LYS A 356 5.67 28.32 -21.95
CA LYS A 356 7.03 28.89 -21.86
C LYS A 356 7.37 29.50 -20.49
N LYS A 357 6.70 29.03 -19.44
CA LYS A 357 6.87 29.43 -18.04
C LYS A 357 6.93 28.17 -17.16
N TYR A 358 7.63 28.27 -16.03
CA TYR A 358 7.66 27.20 -15.05
C TYR A 358 6.39 27.20 -14.21
N ASP A 359 5.69 26.07 -14.22
CA ASP A 359 4.47 25.86 -13.44
C ASP A 359 4.72 24.79 -12.38
N VAL A 360 5.00 25.27 -11.16
CA VAL A 360 5.29 24.40 -10.01
C VAL A 360 4.03 23.68 -9.52
N GLY A 361 2.86 24.33 -9.59
CA GLY A 361 1.59 23.68 -9.24
C GLY A 361 1.25 22.54 -10.21
N GLY A 362 1.49 22.77 -11.50
CA GLY A 362 1.43 21.72 -12.52
C GLY A 362 2.37 20.55 -12.25
N LEU A 363 3.63 20.82 -11.89
CA LEU A 363 4.58 19.78 -11.48
C LEU A 363 4.07 18.98 -10.27
N CYS A 364 3.57 19.65 -9.23
CA CYS A 364 2.98 19.01 -8.05
C CYS A 364 1.81 18.07 -8.43
N ASN A 365 0.85 18.54 -9.21
CA ASN A 365 -0.26 17.69 -9.64
C ASN A 365 0.18 16.57 -10.58
N GLY A 366 1.24 16.77 -11.39
CA GLY A 366 1.85 15.71 -12.19
C GLY A 366 2.45 14.59 -11.34
N ILE A 367 3.11 14.94 -10.23
CA ILE A 367 3.63 13.96 -9.26
C ILE A 367 2.47 13.13 -8.71
N LEU A 368 1.40 13.80 -8.26
CA LEU A 368 0.21 13.12 -7.72
C LEU A 368 -0.49 12.26 -8.77
N ALA A 369 -0.59 12.74 -10.02
CA ALA A 369 -1.15 11.97 -11.13
C ALA A 369 -0.36 10.68 -11.37
N GLY A 370 0.97 10.74 -11.33
CA GLY A 370 1.84 9.56 -11.43
C GLY A 370 1.64 8.59 -10.27
N LEU A 371 1.56 9.10 -9.04
CA LEU A 371 1.28 8.32 -7.84
C LEU A 371 -0.07 7.59 -7.93
N VAL A 372 -1.16 8.30 -8.28
CA VAL A 372 -2.50 7.71 -8.48
C VAL A 372 -2.50 6.65 -9.56
N SER A 373 -1.81 6.90 -10.68
CA SER A 373 -1.83 6.02 -11.85
C SER A 373 -1.18 4.66 -11.58
N ILE A 374 -0.17 4.59 -10.71
CA ILE A 374 0.52 3.33 -10.41
C ILE A 374 -0.14 2.55 -9.27
N THR A 375 -0.98 3.19 -8.45
CA THR A 375 -1.57 2.59 -7.23
C THR A 375 -2.22 1.21 -7.46
N ALA A 376 -2.98 0.99 -8.53
CA ALA A 376 -3.61 -0.30 -8.81
C ALA A 376 -2.64 -1.39 -9.26
N GLY A 377 -1.59 -1.02 -10.02
CA GLY A 377 -0.66 -1.98 -10.62
C GLY A 377 0.69 -2.09 -9.90
N CYS A 378 0.92 -1.35 -8.82
CA CYS A 378 2.26 -1.15 -8.26
C CYS A 378 2.95 -2.45 -7.78
N GLY A 379 2.19 -3.48 -7.41
CA GLY A 379 2.70 -4.82 -7.04
C GLY A 379 2.68 -5.85 -8.17
N ASN A 380 2.22 -5.48 -9.37
CA ASN A 380 1.93 -6.40 -10.48
C ASN A 380 2.69 -6.06 -11.76
N VAL A 381 3.26 -4.87 -11.86
CA VAL A 381 4.01 -4.39 -13.01
C VAL A 381 5.50 -4.24 -12.68
N GLU A 382 6.37 -4.24 -13.68
CA GLU A 382 7.78 -3.88 -13.48
C GLU A 382 7.99 -2.36 -13.36
N CYS A 383 9.26 -2.01 -13.12
CA CYS A 383 9.74 -0.64 -13.13
C CYS A 383 9.58 0.06 -14.50
N GLY A 384 9.91 -0.58 -15.63
CA GLY A 384 9.74 0.04 -16.96
C GLY A 384 8.28 0.37 -17.30
N SER A 385 7.36 -0.53 -16.97
CA SER A 385 5.92 -0.31 -17.00
C SER A 385 5.48 0.81 -16.04
N ALA A 386 6.00 0.88 -14.81
CA ALA A 386 5.69 1.98 -13.89
C ALA A 386 6.06 3.36 -14.44
N PHE A 387 7.18 3.47 -15.16
CA PHE A 387 7.54 4.68 -15.92
C PHE A 387 6.47 5.01 -16.98
N ALA A 388 6.08 4.04 -17.81
CA ALA A 388 5.09 4.25 -18.87
C ALA A 388 3.71 4.65 -18.30
N ILE A 389 3.30 4.01 -17.20
CA ILE A 389 2.03 4.28 -16.50
C ILE A 389 2.01 5.72 -15.97
N GLY A 390 3.10 6.18 -15.33
CA GLY A 390 3.23 7.55 -14.84
C GLY A 390 3.24 8.58 -15.97
N LEU A 391 3.93 8.29 -17.08
CA LEU A 391 3.99 9.15 -18.26
C LEU A 391 2.61 9.32 -18.92
N LEU A 392 1.88 8.22 -19.13
CA LEU A 392 0.54 8.26 -19.70
C LEU A 392 -0.48 8.88 -18.72
N GLY A 393 -0.32 8.62 -17.43
CA GLY A 393 -1.09 9.25 -16.36
C GLY A 393 -1.00 10.77 -16.36
N ALA A 394 0.19 11.33 -16.64
CA ALA A 394 0.36 12.78 -16.80
C ALA A 394 -0.43 13.37 -17.97
N PHE A 395 -0.52 12.65 -19.10
CA PHE A 395 -1.36 13.09 -20.23
C PHE A 395 -2.85 12.99 -19.91
N VAL A 396 -3.28 11.94 -19.19
CA VAL A 396 -4.66 11.79 -18.71
C VAL A 396 -5.04 12.93 -17.76
N TYR A 397 -4.17 13.24 -16.80
CA TYR A 397 -4.34 14.41 -15.91
C TYR A 397 -4.44 15.71 -16.70
N GLN A 398 -3.48 15.99 -17.58
CA GLN A 398 -3.44 17.27 -18.30
C GLN A 398 -4.66 17.43 -19.21
N GLY A 399 -5.05 16.36 -19.91
CA GLY A 399 -6.23 16.36 -20.78
C GLY A 399 -7.54 16.54 -20.01
N SER A 400 -7.69 15.86 -18.88
CA SER A 400 -8.90 15.98 -18.03
C SER A 400 -8.99 17.33 -17.32
N SER A 401 -7.90 17.89 -16.81
CA SER A 401 -7.85 19.26 -16.25
C SER A 401 -8.29 20.29 -17.30
N MET A 402 -7.76 20.21 -18.53
CA MET A 402 -8.18 21.07 -19.64
C MET A 402 -9.65 20.88 -20.03
N LEU A 403 -10.15 19.65 -19.98
CA LEU A 403 -11.56 19.34 -20.26
C LEU A 403 -12.49 20.01 -19.24
N LEU A 404 -12.19 19.91 -17.94
CA LEU A 404 -12.98 20.54 -16.88
C LEU A 404 -12.99 22.06 -17.04
N GLN A 405 -11.84 22.68 -17.32
CA GLN A 405 -11.76 24.12 -17.61
C GLN A 405 -12.63 24.50 -18.82
N LYS A 406 -12.59 23.72 -19.92
CA LYS A 406 -13.41 23.94 -21.11
C LYS A 406 -14.91 23.81 -20.83
N LEU A 407 -15.29 22.88 -19.95
CA LEU A 407 -16.68 22.65 -19.53
C LEU A 407 -17.14 23.63 -18.44
N LYS A 408 -16.29 24.57 -18.01
CA LYS A 408 -16.54 25.49 -16.90
C LYS A 408 -16.91 24.77 -15.60
N ILE A 409 -16.25 23.64 -15.34
CA ILE A 409 -16.32 22.89 -14.08
C ILE A 409 -15.15 23.35 -13.20
N ASP A 410 -15.47 23.96 -12.07
CA ASP A 410 -14.48 24.57 -11.17
C ASP A 410 -14.10 23.64 -10.03
N ASP A 411 -13.12 22.78 -10.30
CA ASP A 411 -12.44 21.94 -9.31
C ASP A 411 -11.20 22.70 -8.76
N PRO A 412 -11.22 23.19 -7.50
CA PRO A 412 -10.19 24.09 -6.98
C PRO A 412 -8.77 23.54 -6.93
N VAL A 413 -8.62 22.23 -6.83
CA VAL A 413 -7.31 21.58 -6.65
C VAL A 413 -7.00 20.54 -7.72
N ASP A 414 -7.83 20.48 -8.78
CA ASP A 414 -7.85 19.38 -9.75
C ASP A 414 -8.02 17.99 -9.06
N ALA A 415 -8.89 17.90 -8.04
CA ALA A 415 -9.15 16.65 -7.33
C ALA A 415 -9.68 15.55 -8.28
N SER A 416 -10.63 15.90 -9.14
CA SER A 416 -11.23 14.95 -10.10
C SER A 416 -10.25 14.57 -11.21
N PRO A 417 -9.51 15.50 -11.87
CA PRO A 417 -8.43 15.16 -12.79
C PRO A 417 -7.37 14.24 -12.19
N VAL A 418 -6.83 14.58 -11.00
CA VAL A 418 -5.76 13.82 -10.36
C VAL A 418 -6.24 12.45 -9.86
N HIS A 419 -7.40 12.38 -9.21
CA HIS A 419 -7.84 11.12 -8.58
C HIS A 419 -8.85 10.35 -9.43
N GLY A 420 -9.83 11.03 -10.02
CA GLY A 420 -10.87 10.38 -10.82
C GLY A 420 -10.34 9.86 -12.14
N PHE A 421 -9.81 10.76 -12.99
CA PHE A 421 -9.35 10.37 -14.33
C PHE A 421 -8.08 9.53 -14.29
N CYS A 422 -7.08 9.90 -13.48
CA CYS A 422 -5.90 9.03 -13.33
C CYS A 422 -6.22 7.74 -12.57
N GLY A 423 -7.25 7.71 -11.72
CA GLY A 423 -7.73 6.49 -11.08
C GLY A 423 -8.33 5.50 -12.09
N ILE A 424 -9.13 6.00 -13.03
CA ILE A 424 -9.60 5.22 -14.20
C ILE A 424 -8.42 4.70 -14.99
N TRP A 425 -7.47 5.57 -15.34
CA TRP A 425 -6.27 5.16 -16.09
C TRP A 425 -5.48 4.11 -15.33
N GLY A 426 -5.22 4.30 -14.03
CA GLY A 426 -4.43 3.36 -13.23
C GLY A 426 -5.06 1.98 -13.14
N ALA A 427 -6.40 1.91 -12.98
CA ALA A 427 -7.12 0.64 -13.00
C ALA A 427 -7.00 -0.06 -14.36
N LEU A 428 -7.18 0.66 -15.47
CA LEU A 428 -7.02 0.08 -16.80
C LEU A 428 -5.57 -0.33 -17.08
N ALA A 429 -4.61 0.51 -16.68
CA ALA A 429 -3.18 0.27 -16.84
C ALA A 429 -2.72 -0.95 -16.07
N ALA A 430 -3.27 -1.19 -14.87
CA ALA A 430 -3.00 -2.40 -14.10
C ALA A 430 -3.35 -3.67 -14.89
N GLY A 431 -4.49 -3.69 -15.60
CA GLY A 431 -4.85 -4.82 -16.48
C GLY A 431 -4.07 -4.89 -17.79
N LEU A 432 -3.62 -3.74 -18.33
CA LEU A 432 -2.89 -3.67 -19.61
C LEU A 432 -1.40 -4.02 -19.49
N PHE A 433 -0.79 -3.64 -18.37
CA PHE A 433 0.64 -3.80 -18.09
C PHE A 433 0.91 -4.92 -17.09
N ASP A 434 -0.09 -5.75 -16.77
CA ASP A 434 0.15 -6.95 -15.97
C ASP A 434 0.98 -7.96 -16.77
N TRP A 435 2.00 -8.52 -16.12
CA TRP A 435 3.05 -9.27 -16.80
C TRP A 435 3.00 -10.77 -16.56
N GLY A 436 2.14 -11.25 -15.67
CA GLY A 436 2.12 -12.67 -15.30
C GLY A 436 3.45 -13.15 -14.71
N LYS A 437 3.61 -14.47 -14.56
CA LYS A 437 4.70 -15.10 -13.78
C LYS A 437 6.09 -15.19 -14.49
N GLY A 438 6.62 -14.15 -15.13
CA GLY A 438 8.00 -14.22 -15.66
C GLY A 438 8.70 -12.87 -15.93
N VAL A 439 10.03 -12.76 -15.84
CA VAL A 439 11.06 -13.85 -15.77
C VAL A 439 11.87 -13.92 -14.47
N ASP A 440 11.79 -12.96 -13.53
CA ASP A 440 12.56 -13.02 -12.24
C ASP A 440 11.89 -12.22 -11.07
N HIS A 441 10.55 -12.10 -11.00
CA HIS A 441 9.87 -11.22 -10.02
C HIS A 441 8.78 -11.85 -9.13
N TYR A 442 8.61 -11.21 -7.97
CA TYR A 442 7.53 -11.39 -6.99
C TYR A 442 6.25 -10.71 -7.53
N HIS A 443 5.15 -11.44 -7.67
CA HIS A 443 3.87 -10.93 -8.19
C HIS A 443 2.82 -10.86 -7.08
N GLY A 444 2.13 -9.71 -6.98
CA GLY A 444 1.10 -9.42 -5.98
C GLY A 444 -0.33 -9.84 -6.35
N TRP A 445 -1.22 -9.76 -5.36
CA TRP A 445 -2.35 -10.67 -5.11
C TRP A 445 -3.40 -10.93 -6.22
N SER A 446 -3.48 -10.13 -7.29
CA SER A 446 -4.48 -10.35 -8.37
C SER A 446 -3.94 -10.08 -9.77
N GLY A 447 -2.77 -10.65 -10.09
CA GLY A 447 -2.25 -10.72 -11.47
C GLY A 447 -3.16 -11.52 -12.42
N PHE A 448 -3.36 -11.04 -13.63
CA PHE A 448 -4.06 -11.74 -14.71
C PHE A 448 -3.18 -12.71 -15.50
N GLY A 449 -1.86 -12.60 -15.41
CA GLY A 449 -0.99 -13.27 -16.38
C GLY A 449 -0.87 -14.79 -16.23
N CYS A 450 -1.45 -15.42 -15.21
CA CYS A 450 -1.80 -16.85 -15.23
C CYS A 450 -2.82 -17.18 -14.14
N LYS A 451 -4.12 -17.11 -14.46
CA LYS A 451 -5.18 -17.65 -13.62
C LYS A 451 -5.37 -19.15 -13.93
N PRO A 452 -5.37 -20.04 -12.92
CA PRO A 452 -5.67 -21.47 -13.11
C PRO A 452 -7.05 -21.67 -13.74
N VAL A 453 -7.21 -22.66 -14.61
CA VAL A 453 -8.51 -23.04 -15.18
C VAL A 453 -9.48 -23.53 -14.10
N SER A 454 -8.97 -24.20 -13.06
CA SER A 454 -9.74 -24.59 -11.87
C SER A 454 -8.82 -24.91 -10.69
N ASP A 455 -9.37 -25.13 -9.51
CA ASP A 455 -8.62 -25.62 -8.33
C ASP A 455 -7.87 -26.94 -8.59
N THR A 456 -8.33 -27.71 -9.58
CA THR A 456 -7.74 -28.99 -9.98
C THR A 456 -6.87 -28.93 -11.23
N ASP A 457 -6.91 -27.81 -11.97
CA ASP A 457 -6.17 -27.61 -13.21
C ASP A 457 -5.35 -26.32 -13.14
N SER A 458 -4.05 -26.48 -12.90
CA SER A 458 -3.08 -25.40 -12.79
C SER A 458 -2.64 -24.82 -14.13
N SER A 459 -3.19 -25.28 -15.26
CA SER A 459 -2.95 -24.64 -16.55
C SER A 459 -3.52 -23.21 -16.56
N CYS A 460 -2.81 -22.29 -17.22
CA CYS A 460 -3.27 -20.91 -17.33
C CYS A 460 -4.46 -20.83 -18.29
N MET A 461 -5.54 -20.16 -17.90
CA MET A 461 -6.66 -19.90 -18.80
C MET A 461 -6.18 -19.19 -20.08
N THR A 462 -6.68 -19.62 -21.24
CA THR A 462 -6.36 -18.98 -22.52
C THR A 462 -7.24 -17.75 -22.74
N GLY A 463 -6.67 -16.64 -23.22
CA GLY A 463 -7.44 -15.44 -23.56
C GLY A 463 -7.78 -14.52 -22.38
N ILE A 464 -7.13 -14.69 -21.22
CA ILE A 464 -7.38 -13.88 -20.01
C ILE A 464 -7.28 -12.38 -20.29
N GLY A 465 -6.34 -11.93 -21.12
CA GLY A 465 -6.11 -10.49 -21.33
C GLY A 465 -7.36 -9.71 -21.74
N GLY A 466 -8.20 -10.26 -22.63
CA GLY A 466 -9.45 -9.60 -23.03
C GLY A 466 -10.47 -9.54 -21.90
N THR A 467 -10.64 -10.65 -21.19
CA THR A 467 -11.58 -10.77 -20.05
C THR A 467 -11.11 -9.94 -18.84
N ALA A 468 -9.80 -9.85 -18.61
CA ALA A 468 -9.17 -9.04 -17.58
C ALA A 468 -9.45 -7.55 -17.79
N ILE A 469 -9.24 -7.05 -19.01
CA ILE A 469 -9.57 -5.66 -19.36
C ILE A 469 -11.07 -5.42 -19.18
N ALA A 470 -11.92 -6.37 -19.58
CA ALA A 470 -13.36 -6.28 -19.37
C ALA A 470 -13.74 -6.22 -17.88
N ALA A 471 -13.08 -7.01 -17.02
CA ALA A 471 -13.28 -6.96 -15.58
C ALA A 471 -12.87 -5.61 -14.96
N GLN A 472 -11.71 -5.06 -15.37
CA GLN A 472 -11.29 -3.72 -14.95
C GLN A 472 -12.28 -2.64 -15.41
N LEU A 473 -12.81 -2.75 -16.62
CA LEU A 473 -13.84 -1.84 -17.13
C LEU A 473 -15.14 -1.95 -16.31
N ILE A 474 -15.58 -3.16 -15.96
CA ILE A 474 -16.75 -3.36 -15.09
C ILE A 474 -16.52 -2.72 -13.73
N MET A 475 -15.37 -2.95 -13.09
CA MET A 475 -15.01 -2.31 -11.82
C MET A 475 -15.07 -0.78 -11.92
N VAL A 476 -14.41 -0.20 -12.92
CA VAL A 476 -14.42 1.26 -13.15
C VAL A 476 -15.85 1.79 -13.33
N LEU A 477 -16.65 1.15 -14.18
CA LEU A 477 -18.01 1.57 -14.47
C LEU A 477 -18.89 1.51 -13.21
N VAL A 478 -18.82 0.42 -12.45
CA VAL A 478 -19.67 0.25 -11.28
C VAL A 478 -19.26 1.19 -10.14
N ILE A 479 -17.97 1.46 -9.95
CA ILE A 479 -17.50 2.49 -9.00
C ILE A 479 -17.98 3.88 -9.41
N ILE A 480 -17.89 4.24 -10.70
CA ILE A 480 -18.41 5.52 -11.21
C ILE A 480 -19.91 5.64 -10.94
N LEU A 481 -20.67 4.60 -11.27
CA LEU A 481 -22.12 4.59 -11.09
C LEU A 481 -22.49 4.67 -9.61
N TRP A 482 -21.84 3.90 -8.74
CA TRP A 482 -22.16 3.87 -7.31
C TRP A 482 -21.74 5.15 -6.60
N ALA A 483 -20.44 5.44 -6.61
CA ALA A 483 -19.89 6.58 -5.89
C ALA A 483 -20.33 7.90 -6.51
N GLY A 484 -20.36 8.00 -7.84
CA GLY A 484 -20.81 9.19 -8.55
C GLY A 484 -22.30 9.47 -8.33
N ALA A 485 -23.17 8.45 -8.46
CA ALA A 485 -24.62 8.68 -8.31
C ALA A 485 -25.01 8.95 -6.86
N LEU A 486 -24.48 8.20 -5.88
CA LEU A 486 -24.81 8.43 -4.47
C LEU A 486 -24.25 9.75 -3.96
N SER A 487 -23.02 10.12 -4.34
CA SER A 487 -22.47 11.43 -4.00
C SER A 487 -23.25 12.55 -4.68
N GLY A 488 -23.60 12.39 -5.96
CA GLY A 488 -24.46 13.32 -6.68
C GLY A 488 -25.82 13.50 -6.02
N LEU A 489 -26.46 12.40 -5.60
CA LEU A 489 -27.73 12.41 -4.87
C LEU A 489 -27.60 13.09 -3.51
N ALA A 490 -26.56 12.77 -2.74
CA ALA A 490 -26.30 13.37 -1.44
C ALA A 490 -26.12 14.89 -1.55
N PHE A 491 -25.25 15.34 -2.46
CA PHE A 491 -25.07 16.77 -2.71
C PHE A 491 -26.34 17.42 -3.25
N PHE A 492 -27.08 16.77 -4.16
CA PHE A 492 -28.31 17.32 -4.71
C PHE A 492 -29.40 17.47 -3.64
N ALA A 493 -29.57 16.50 -2.74
CA ALA A 493 -30.49 16.59 -1.61
C ALA A 493 -30.13 17.76 -0.67
N LEU A 494 -28.84 17.94 -0.39
CA LEU A 494 -28.33 19.08 0.39
C LEU A 494 -28.54 20.42 -0.33
N LYS A 495 -28.48 20.43 -1.66
CA LYS A 495 -28.78 21.62 -2.48
C LYS A 495 -30.26 21.99 -2.41
N MET A 496 -31.15 20.99 -2.54
CA MET A 496 -32.60 21.19 -2.49
C MET A 496 -33.09 21.71 -1.13
N THR A 497 -32.37 21.41 -0.05
CA THR A 497 -32.66 21.94 1.30
C THR A 497 -32.02 23.31 1.57
N GLY A 498 -31.28 23.89 0.62
CA GLY A 498 -30.58 25.17 0.80
C GLY A 498 -29.37 25.08 1.75
N LEU A 499 -28.92 23.87 2.10
CA LEU A 499 -27.86 23.63 3.06
C LEU A 499 -26.48 23.49 2.40
N LEU A 500 -26.41 23.20 1.10
CA LEU A 500 -25.14 22.87 0.45
C LEU A 500 -24.14 24.04 0.32
N ARG A 501 -24.55 25.13 -0.34
CA ARG A 501 -23.67 26.24 -0.74
C ARG A 501 -23.79 27.42 0.23
N ILE A 502 -22.68 28.08 0.53
CA ILE A 502 -22.66 29.33 1.30
C ILE A 502 -23.38 30.46 0.53
N ASP A 503 -23.81 31.51 1.23
CA ASP A 503 -24.39 32.69 0.59
C ASP A 503 -23.34 33.52 -0.15
N GLU A 504 -23.82 34.33 -1.08
CA GLU A 504 -22.98 35.12 -2.00
C GLU A 504 -22.05 36.09 -1.28
N TYR A 505 -22.54 36.75 -0.22
CA TYR A 505 -21.73 37.66 0.59
C TYR A 505 -20.60 36.90 1.30
N THR A 506 -20.90 35.75 1.91
CA THR A 506 -19.88 34.90 2.56
C THR A 506 -18.83 34.39 1.56
N GLU A 507 -19.22 34.03 0.34
CA GLU A 507 -18.27 33.61 -0.71
C GLU A 507 -17.35 34.76 -1.15
N GLU A 508 -17.87 35.98 -1.19
CA GLU A 508 -17.13 37.19 -1.54
C GLU A 508 -16.13 37.61 -0.44
N VAL A 509 -16.55 37.69 0.81
CA VAL A 509 -15.66 38.10 1.92
C VAL A 509 -14.73 36.97 2.40
N GLY A 510 -15.13 35.72 2.21
CA GLY A 510 -14.40 34.53 2.66
C GLY A 510 -14.95 33.93 3.96
N MET A 511 -14.90 32.60 4.07
CA MET A 511 -15.43 31.88 5.23
C MET A 511 -14.66 32.16 6.51
N ASP A 512 -13.35 32.43 6.44
CA ASP A 512 -12.54 32.67 7.63
C ASP A 512 -13.06 33.90 8.39
N VAL A 513 -13.33 34.99 7.67
CA VAL A 513 -13.84 36.24 8.27
C VAL A 513 -15.21 36.04 8.90
N LYS A 514 -16.07 35.25 8.27
CA LYS A 514 -17.47 35.12 8.67
C LYS A 514 -17.73 34.08 9.76
N GLN A 515 -16.98 32.97 9.75
CA GLN A 515 -17.32 31.76 10.52
C GLN A 515 -16.21 31.31 11.49
N HIS A 516 -15.02 31.91 11.46
CA HIS A 516 -13.88 31.46 12.27
C HIS A 516 -13.46 32.47 13.33
N SER A 517 -12.90 31.97 14.43
CA SER A 517 -12.26 32.75 15.49
C SER A 517 -10.88 32.15 15.80
N PRO A 518 -9.77 32.84 15.47
CA PRO A 518 -9.71 34.18 14.89
C PRO A 518 -10.25 34.24 13.45
N PRO A 519 -10.74 35.41 12.99
CA PRO A 519 -11.36 35.58 11.65
C PRO A 519 -10.35 35.58 10.50
N LYS A 520 -9.17 35.00 10.70
CA LYS A 520 -8.07 34.90 9.75
C LYS A 520 -7.13 33.76 10.13
N ALA A 521 -6.62 33.04 9.13
CA ALA A 521 -5.62 32.00 9.34
C ALA A 521 -4.22 32.57 9.64
N TYR A 522 -3.92 33.76 9.13
CA TYR A 522 -2.59 34.36 9.19
C TYR A 522 -2.58 35.61 10.07
N ALA A 523 -1.62 35.67 10.99
CA ALA A 523 -1.27 36.88 11.72
C ALA A 523 -0.03 37.55 11.09
N ILE A 524 -0.02 37.67 9.76
CA ILE A 524 1.07 38.33 9.04
C ILE A 524 0.74 39.82 8.97
N GLY A 525 1.50 40.61 9.73
CA GLY A 525 1.25 42.03 9.98
C GLY A 525 1.02 42.28 11.48
N GLY A 526 1.92 43.03 12.11
CA GLY A 526 1.86 43.35 13.53
C GLY A 526 0.60 44.14 13.93
N PRO A 527 0.48 44.60 15.19
CA PRO A 527 -0.72 45.24 15.76
C PRO A 527 -1.25 46.53 15.08
N GLY A 528 -0.82 46.86 13.86
CA GLY A 528 -1.20 48.05 13.10
C GLY A 528 -1.34 47.86 11.59
N ALA A 529 -1.32 46.63 11.06
CA ALA A 529 -1.71 46.40 9.66
C ALA A 529 -3.24 46.49 9.56
N ALA A 530 -3.72 47.67 9.15
CA ALA A 530 -5.13 47.99 9.01
C ALA A 530 -5.87 46.90 8.23
N SER A 531 -7.00 46.46 8.79
CA SER A 531 -8.03 45.74 8.05
C SER A 531 -8.36 46.54 6.79
N PRO A 532 -8.53 45.93 5.61
CA PRO A 532 -9.15 46.62 4.49
C PRO A 532 -10.50 47.12 5.00
N ALA A 533 -10.70 48.43 4.94
CA ALA A 533 -11.84 49.11 5.51
C ALA A 533 -13.13 48.43 5.05
N GLY A 534 -13.94 47.97 6.01
CA GLY A 534 -15.37 47.88 5.77
C GLY A 534 -15.83 49.29 5.45
N ASN A 535 -16.39 49.49 4.25
CA ASN A 535 -17.04 50.74 3.91
C ASN A 535 -18.09 51.04 4.98
N GLU A 536 -17.80 52.05 5.79
CA GLU A 536 -18.80 52.70 6.63
C GLU A 536 -19.89 53.20 5.70
N VAL A 537 -21.09 52.65 5.87
CA VAL A 537 -22.30 53.24 5.30
C VAL A 537 -22.50 54.56 6.02
N GLU A 538 -22.12 55.62 5.32
CA GLU A 538 -22.36 57.01 5.67
C GLU A 538 -23.87 57.21 5.84
N LYS A 539 -24.33 57.26 7.10
CA LYS A 539 -25.67 57.77 7.44
C LYS A 539 -25.66 59.27 7.18
N THR A 540 -26.15 59.69 6.03
CA THR A 540 -26.56 61.07 5.78
C THR A 540 -28.08 61.20 5.92
N VAL A 541 -28.45 61.92 6.99
CA VAL A 541 -29.73 62.60 7.35
C VAL A 541 -31.00 61.78 7.45
#